data_AF-A0A1Q7HKP5-F1
#
_entry.id   AF-A0A1Q7HKP5-F1
#
_cell.length_a   1.000
_cell.length_b   1.000
_cell.length_c   1.000
_cell.angle_alpha   90.00
_cell.angle_beta   90.00
_cell.angle_gamma   90.00
#
_symmetry.space_group_name_H-M   'P 1'
#
loop_
_entity.id
_entity.type
_entity.pdbx_description
1 polymer ?
#
loop_
_entity_poly.entity_id
_entity_poly.type
_entity_poly.pdbx_seq_one_letter_code
_entity_poly.pdbx_strand_id
1 'polypeptide(L)' 'MVSDVTYNAITTDFWANLDAIGSQESWRMFGTGGDAKGQPTQTNSISHGSPTIRIKKILVGAAYA' A
#
# COMPACT_ATOMS: atom_id res chain seq x y z
N MET A 1 -4.61 10.59 15.69
CA MET A 1 -4.05 9.94 14.49
C MET A 1 -2.54 10.08 14.56
N VAL A 2 -1.80 9.02 14.23
CA VAL A 2 -0.31 9.06 14.20
C VAL A 2 0.12 9.58 12.83
N SER A 3 1.06 10.51 12.79
CA SER A 3 1.68 11.04 11.56
C SER A 3 3.18 10.72 11.53
N ASP A 4 3.84 10.96 10.39
CA ASP A 4 5.31 10.93 10.27
C ASP A 4 5.92 9.55 10.55
N VAL A 5 5.31 8.51 10.00
CA VAL A 5 5.75 7.11 10.15
C VAL A 5 6.07 6.46 8.81
N THR A 6 6.99 5.50 8.85
CA THR A 6 7.29 4.56 7.76
C THR A 6 6.84 3.17 8.16
N TYR A 7 6.59 2.30 7.17
CA TYR A 7 6.39 0.88 7.40
C TYR A 7 7.33 0.05 6.54
N ASN A 8 7.76 -1.10 7.05
CA ASN A 8 8.65 -2.01 6.34
C ASN A 8 8.27 -3.48 6.59
N ALA A 9 8.42 -4.31 5.56
CA ALA A 9 8.29 -5.76 5.64
C ALA A 9 8.95 -6.41 4.41
N ILE A 10 9.31 -7.70 4.52
CA ILE A 10 9.56 -8.54 3.35
C ILE A 10 8.22 -8.80 2.65
N THR A 11 8.17 -8.70 1.32
CA THR A 11 6.92 -8.80 0.54
C THR A 11 6.13 -10.07 0.84
N THR A 12 6.80 -11.22 0.98
CA THR A 12 6.13 -12.48 1.32
C THR A 12 5.49 -12.43 2.70
N ASP A 13 6.16 -11.84 3.68
CA ASP A 13 5.65 -11.71 5.05
C ASP A 13 4.51 -10.70 5.12
N PHE A 14 4.59 -9.61 4.37
CA PHE A 14 3.52 -8.62 4.26
C PHE A 14 2.21 -9.30 3.83
N TRP A 15 2.24 -10.05 2.72
CA TRP A 15 1.05 -10.72 2.20
C TRP A 15 0.63 -11.92 3.06
N ALA A 16 1.58 -12.66 3.66
CA ALA A 16 1.26 -13.73 4.59
C ALA A 16 0.57 -13.24 5.87
N ASN A 17 0.77 -11.97 6.26
CA ASN A 17 0.11 -11.36 7.41
C ASN A 17 -1.18 -10.60 7.07
N LEU A 18 -1.70 -10.70 5.84
CA LEU A 18 -3.04 -10.22 5.48
C LEU A 18 -4.10 -11.07 6.18
N ASP A 19 -4.85 -10.47 7.10
CA ASP A 19 -5.82 -11.20 7.92
C ASP A 19 -7.27 -10.71 7.75
N ALA A 20 -7.49 -9.62 7.00
CA ALA A 20 -8.82 -9.16 6.63
C ALA A 20 -8.82 -8.38 5.32
N ILE A 21 -9.89 -8.57 4.54
CA ILE A 21 -10.20 -7.85 3.31
C ILE A 21 -11.60 -7.23 3.48
N GLY A 22 -11.73 -5.94 3.16
CA GLY A 22 -12.98 -5.20 3.26
C GLY A 22 -14.02 -5.63 2.22
N SER A 23 -15.28 -5.25 2.46
CA SER A 23 -16.39 -5.50 1.54
C SER A 23 -16.22 -4.73 0.23
N GLN A 24 -17.10 -5.02 -0.74
CA GLN A 24 -17.19 -4.29 -2.00
C GLN A 24 -17.42 -2.78 -1.79
N GLU A 25 -18.10 -2.38 -0.71
CA GLU A 25 -18.35 -0.98 -0.39
C GLU A 25 -17.06 -0.21 -0.06
N SER A 26 -16.01 -0.92 0.36
CA SER A 26 -14.68 -0.36 0.64
C SER A 26 -13.78 -0.30 -0.60
N TRP A 27 -14.20 -0.91 -1.71
CA TRP A 27 -13.42 -0.93 -2.94
C TRP A 27 -13.29 0.45 -3.54
N ARG A 28 -12.06 0.89 -3.81
CA ARG A 28 -11.78 2.17 -4.46
C ARG A 28 -10.67 2.00 -5.48
N MET A 29 -10.76 2.77 -6.56
CA MET A 29 -9.65 2.94 -7.49
C MET A 29 -8.73 4.03 -6.94
N PHE A 30 -7.75 3.62 -6.15
CA PHE A 30 -6.69 4.52 -5.69
C PHE A 30 -5.59 4.58 -6.76
N GLY A 31 -5.38 5.77 -7.30
CA GLY A 31 -4.40 6.02 -8.34
C GLY A 31 -3.19 6.79 -7.87
N THR A 32 -2.05 6.52 -8.50
CA THR A 32 -0.89 7.42 -8.53
C THR A 32 -0.81 8.05 -9.92
N GLY A 33 -0.34 9.30 -10.04
CA GLY A 33 -0.21 10.00 -11.33
C GLY A 33 0.84 9.41 -12.28
N GLY A 34 1.50 8.32 -11.90
CA GLY A 34 2.47 7.58 -12.71
C GLY A 34 2.98 6.34 -11.99
N ASP A 35 3.74 5.50 -12.70
CA ASP A 35 4.16 4.18 -12.22
C ASP A 35 5.24 4.22 -11.14
N ALA A 36 5.76 5.42 -10.83
CA ALA A 36 6.91 5.66 -9.95
C ALA A 36 8.16 4.80 -10.29
N LYS A 37 8.19 4.22 -11.49
CA LYS A 37 9.24 3.34 -11.97
C LYS A 37 10.43 4.18 -12.46
N GLY A 38 11.34 4.54 -11.55
CA GLY A 38 12.68 5.07 -11.80
C GLY A 38 12.91 5.80 -13.13
N GLN A 39 13.95 5.41 -13.88
CA GLN A 39 14.20 5.90 -15.24
C GLN A 39 14.25 4.74 -16.25
N PRO A 40 13.64 4.90 -17.44
CA PRO A 40 12.82 6.04 -17.86
C PRO A 40 11.45 6.06 -17.15
N THR A 41 10.94 7.26 -16.85
CA THR A 41 9.61 7.42 -16.22
C THR A 41 8.54 6.80 -17.10
N GLN A 42 7.67 5.98 -16.51
CA GLN A 42 6.50 5.39 -17.17
C GLN A 42 5.20 5.92 -16.56
N THR A 43 4.20 6.10 -17.42
CA THR A 43 2.85 6.56 -17.06
C THR A 43 1.82 5.68 -17.75
N ASN A 44 0.78 5.29 -17.02
CA ASN A 44 -0.39 4.58 -17.53
C ASN A 44 -1.62 4.92 -16.67
N SER A 45 -2.78 4.52 -17.17
CA SER A 45 -4.01 4.52 -16.37
C SER A 45 -4.04 3.28 -15.48
N ILE A 46 -4.49 3.46 -14.22
CA ILE A 46 -4.73 2.33 -13.31
C ILE A 46 -5.82 1.42 -13.88
N SER A 47 -5.56 0.12 -13.91
CA SER A 47 -6.48 -0.90 -14.42
C SER A 47 -7.38 -1.54 -13.35
N HIS A 48 -6.98 -1.46 -12.07
CA HIS A 48 -7.70 -2.11 -10.97
C HIS A 48 -7.61 -1.27 -9.67
N GLY A 49 -8.65 -1.34 -8.84
CA GLY A 49 -8.66 -0.77 -7.49
C GLY A 49 -8.38 -1.82 -6.41
N SER A 50 -8.43 -1.39 -5.15
CA SER A 50 -8.31 -2.26 -3.98
C SER A 50 -9.41 -1.96 -2.97
N PRO A 51 -9.97 -2.98 -2.28
CA PRO A 51 -10.69 -2.77 -1.03
C PRO A 51 -9.72 -2.32 0.07
N THR A 52 -10.29 -1.91 1.21
CA THR A 52 -9.49 -1.76 2.44
C THR A 52 -8.97 -3.11 2.88
N ILE A 53 -7.71 -3.19 3.33
CA ILE A 53 -7.08 -4.42 3.84
C ILE A 53 -6.49 -4.20 5.22
N ARG A 54 -6.37 -5.27 6.01
CA ARG A 54 -5.63 -5.26 7.28
C ARG A 54 -4.45 -6.21 7.20
N ILE A 55 -3.26 -5.66 7.40
CA ILE A 55 -2.00 -6.41 7.47
C ILE A 55 -1.50 -6.36 8.90
N LYS A 56 -1.24 -7.52 9.50
CA LYS A 56 -0.68 -7.64 10.84
C LYS A 56 0.85 -7.70 10.81
N LYS A 57 1.48 -7.57 11.98
CA LYS A 57 2.93 -7.76 12.18
C LYS A 57 3.80 -6.91 11.23
N ILE A 58 3.41 -5.66 11.05
CA ILE A 58 4.18 -4.69 10.27
C ILE A 58 5.10 -3.91 11.21
N LEU A 59 6.36 -3.78 10.82
CA LEU A 59 7.30 -2.90 11.50
C LEU A 59 6.97 -1.46 11.11
N VAL A 60 6.64 -0.64 12.10
CA VAL A 60 6.37 0.80 11.93
C VAL A 60 7.50 1.59 12.59
N GLY A 61 8.12 2.49 11.83
CA GLY A 61 9.20 3.38 12.29
C GLY A 61 8.84 4.85 12.11
N ALA A 62 9.73 5.75 12.54
CA ALA A 62 9.60 7.18 12.25
C ALA A 62 9.99 7.47 10.79
N ALA A 63 9.31 8.41 10.12
CA ALA A 63 9.61 8.85 8.76
C ALA A 63 10.68 9.94 8.68
N TYR A 64 10.84 10.71 9.77
CA TYR A 64 11.81 11.80 9.86
C TYR A 64 12.52 11.69 11.22
N ALA A 65 13.86 11.68 11.17
CA ALA A 65 14.75 11.90 12.29
C ALA A 65 15.65 13.09 11.95
#